data_AF-A0A3D8PYG7-F1
#
_entry.id   AF-A0A3D8PYG7-F1
#
_cell.length_a   1.000
_cell.length_b   1.000
_cell.length_c   1.000
_cell.angle_alpha   90.00
_cell.angle_beta   90.00
_cell.angle_gamma   90.00
#
_symmetry.space_group_name_H-M   'P 1'
#
loop_
_entity.id
_entity.type
_entity.pdbx_description
1 polymer ?
#
loop_
_entity_poly.entity_id
_entity_poly.type
_entity_poly.pdbx_seq_one_letter_code
_entity_poly.pdbx_strand_id
1 'polypeptide(L)'
;MKKISLAVALSLIMQIIFLQSPVAAESTNQSEQSDVDNTTETQKEAYNEFGIKIGTEVYGEDISELSEEELQYIPEGWRDGIFDDSHHETEEEPAATLNASYPDVNNYIKNMKPVNIEYNHISHLTKFHYRGGYGAVEGVVAHETANDRSNINGEISWMKQNHKNAFVHAFVDHNRIIETHPTQYGAWGAGRHANKRFVHVELVRVDNFDQFARSINNYAYYVAKVLQDYNLGVTDAENTGKGTLWSHRAVSEHLGGTNHVDPHGYFARYGYKWNDFVTLVTSKYNEMNVPRISGHSRYDTAVAISQDGWKTANSVVVARGDDYADALAGVTLAKKYNSPLLLTQSNKFTDVTKKEIQRLKATNIYILGGELAVSKSVENEMKKLVPRVKRISGGSRVETAVAIAKEVKSSVRTAVVVDGYDFPDALSVASYAAQRGMPILLTQNNKLPGQTKQALKDLRITNTLAIGGNLAINDNVFKQLPKPVRISGQNRYETAVKVAEYFNAKNKHYYITTGLEFPDALSSAALAAKEGTGILLVGTSIPKPVDTFITRNRINNFTIVGGTTIIPPKVQQALSRY
;
A
#
# COMPACT_ATOMS: atom_id res chain seq x y z
N MET A 1 -58.76 -34.94 -10.40
CA MET A 1 -59.19 -35.09 -11.82
C MET A 1 -58.27 -34.26 -12.71
N LYS A 2 -58.25 -34.55 -14.02
CA LYS A 2 -57.82 -33.76 -15.22
C LYS A 2 -57.10 -32.40 -14.98
N LYS A 3 -55.95 -32.09 -15.62
CA LYS A 3 -55.72 -31.76 -17.07
C LYS A 3 -56.55 -30.52 -17.52
N ILE A 4 -56.12 -29.61 -18.40
CA ILE A 4 -55.15 -29.61 -19.55
C ILE A 4 -54.77 -28.13 -19.86
N SER A 5 -53.73 -27.66 -20.57
CA SER A 5 -52.54 -28.24 -21.25
C SER A 5 -51.26 -27.54 -20.70
N LEU A 6 -50.28 -26.89 -21.37
CA LEU A 6 -49.80 -26.66 -22.77
C LEU A 6 -48.30 -26.24 -22.65
N ALA A 7 -47.25 -26.65 -23.40
CA ALA A 7 -46.99 -27.27 -24.72
C ALA A 7 -46.60 -26.25 -25.83
N VAL A 8 -45.65 -26.47 -26.76
CA VAL A 8 -44.61 -27.52 -27.05
C VAL A 8 -43.55 -26.87 -28.00
N ALA A 9 -42.33 -27.31 -28.34
CA ALA A 9 -41.60 -28.60 -28.41
C ALA A 9 -40.16 -28.48 -27.79
N LEU A 10 -39.16 -29.39 -27.84
CA LEU A 10 -38.82 -30.66 -28.56
C LEU A 10 -38.29 -30.53 -30.02
N SER A 11 -37.36 -31.35 -30.55
CA SER A 11 -36.56 -32.46 -29.96
C SER A 11 -35.29 -32.86 -30.76
N LEU A 12 -34.20 -33.10 -30.02
CA LEU A 12 -33.23 -34.23 -30.03
C LEU A 12 -33.08 -35.24 -31.22
N ILE A 13 -31.83 -35.39 -31.70
CA ILE A 13 -30.98 -36.60 -31.96
C ILE A 13 -31.60 -37.97 -32.32
N MET A 14 -31.14 -38.60 -33.42
CA MET A 14 -30.67 -40.02 -33.45
C MET A 14 -29.72 -40.34 -34.63
N GLN A 15 -29.26 -41.60 -34.77
CA GLN A 15 -28.00 -42.00 -35.42
C GLN A 15 -28.11 -43.38 -36.14
N ILE A 16 -27.05 -43.79 -36.89
CA ILE A 16 -26.64 -45.19 -37.26
C ILE A 16 -27.05 -45.81 -38.65
N ILE A 17 -26.03 -45.86 -39.56
CA ILE A 17 -25.52 -47.01 -40.37
C ILE A 17 -26.23 -47.57 -41.66
N PHE A 18 -25.61 -47.23 -42.82
CA PHE A 18 -25.20 -48.05 -44.01
C PHE A 18 -26.14 -48.77 -45.02
N LEU A 19 -25.57 -48.90 -46.25
CA LEU A 19 -25.85 -49.85 -47.37
C LEU A 19 -27.19 -49.66 -48.13
N GLN A 20 -27.26 -49.54 -49.47
CA GLN A 20 -26.36 -49.94 -50.59
C GLN A 20 -26.42 -48.97 -51.79
N SER A 21 -25.39 -48.99 -52.66
CA SER A 21 -25.46 -48.53 -54.08
C SER A 21 -25.76 -49.75 -54.99
N PRO A 22 -26.23 -49.59 -56.26
CA PRO A 22 -25.28 -49.50 -57.40
C PRO A 22 -25.80 -48.82 -58.71
N VAL A 23 -24.96 -48.81 -59.77
CA VAL A 23 -25.23 -48.53 -61.21
C VAL A 23 -25.60 -47.06 -61.56
N ALA A 24 -24.94 -46.28 -62.43
CA ALA A 24 -23.93 -46.41 -63.52
C ALA A 24 -24.46 -46.47 -64.99
N ALA A 25 -24.28 -45.37 -65.72
CA ALA A 25 -24.20 -45.22 -67.19
C ALA A 25 -23.60 -43.80 -67.46
N GLU A 26 -22.39 -43.60 -67.98
CA GLU A 26 -21.85 -43.84 -69.33
C GLU A 26 -22.23 -42.80 -70.41
N SER A 27 -21.25 -41.92 -70.70
CA SER A 27 -20.98 -41.26 -72.00
C SER A 27 -22.07 -40.33 -72.59
N THR A 28 -21.69 -39.14 -73.07
CA THR A 28 -21.00 -39.03 -74.37
C THR A 28 -20.18 -37.75 -74.50
N ASN A 29 -19.31 -37.73 -75.51
CA ASN A 29 -18.26 -36.74 -75.69
C ASN A 29 -18.63 -35.73 -76.79
N GLN A 30 -18.39 -34.43 -76.57
CA GLN A 30 -18.21 -33.48 -77.66
C GLN A 30 -17.33 -32.30 -77.23
N SER A 31 -16.46 -31.88 -78.15
CA SER A 31 -15.38 -30.91 -77.92
C SER A 31 -15.58 -29.66 -78.75
N GLU A 32 -15.38 -28.47 -78.18
CA GLU A 32 -14.87 -27.32 -78.94
C GLU A 32 -14.25 -26.25 -78.02
N GLN A 33 -12.91 -26.29 -77.93
CA GLN A 33 -12.00 -25.15 -78.06
C GLN A 33 -12.45 -23.74 -77.58
N SER A 34 -11.89 -23.27 -76.46
CA SER A 34 -11.64 -21.84 -76.23
C SER A 34 -10.38 -21.57 -75.42
N ASP A 35 -9.56 -20.67 -75.98
CA ASP A 35 -8.63 -19.70 -75.39
C ASP A 35 -7.83 -20.00 -74.11
N VAL A 36 -6.50 -19.89 -74.25
CA VAL A 36 -5.56 -19.70 -73.14
C VAL A 36 -5.61 -18.24 -72.68
N ASP A 37 -6.34 -17.97 -71.60
CA ASP A 37 -6.20 -16.71 -70.86
C ASP A 37 -5.30 -16.90 -69.64
N ASN A 38 -4.25 -16.08 -69.54
CA ASN A 38 -3.16 -16.23 -68.59
C ASN A 38 -3.38 -15.30 -67.38
N THR A 39 -4.41 -15.60 -66.59
CA THR A 39 -4.76 -14.81 -65.40
C THR A 39 -3.89 -15.23 -64.22
N THR A 40 -2.98 -14.34 -63.80
CA THR A 40 -2.25 -14.47 -62.53
C THR A 40 -3.22 -14.53 -61.35
N GLU A 41 -3.11 -15.56 -60.51
CA GLU A 41 -3.81 -15.61 -59.22
C GLU A 41 -3.33 -14.46 -58.31
N THR A 42 -4.13 -13.40 -58.22
CA THR A 42 -4.04 -12.46 -57.11
C THR A 42 -4.46 -13.20 -55.85
N GLN A 43 -3.46 -13.63 -55.06
CA GLN A 43 -3.69 -14.20 -53.74
C GLN A 43 -4.56 -13.25 -52.93
N LYS A 44 -5.77 -13.72 -52.60
CA LYS A 44 -6.74 -12.94 -51.86
C LYS A 44 -6.24 -12.85 -50.42
N GLU A 45 -5.91 -11.64 -49.96
CA GLU A 45 -5.36 -11.42 -48.63
C GLU A 45 -6.25 -12.05 -47.56
N ALA A 46 -5.66 -12.95 -46.77
CA ALA A 46 -6.35 -13.66 -45.71
C ALA A 46 -6.17 -12.90 -44.39
N TYR A 47 -7.26 -12.80 -43.63
CA TYR A 47 -7.31 -12.12 -42.34
C TYR A 47 -7.87 -13.08 -41.29
N ASN A 48 -7.39 -12.99 -40.05
CA ASN A 48 -7.92 -13.75 -38.92
C ASN A 48 -9.26 -13.17 -38.42
N GLU A 49 -9.87 -13.81 -37.43
CA GLU A 49 -11.17 -13.38 -36.87
C GLU A 49 -11.14 -12.02 -36.16
N PHE A 50 -9.95 -11.50 -35.85
CA PHE A 50 -9.73 -10.18 -35.27
C PHE A 50 -9.43 -9.08 -36.31
N GLY A 51 -9.45 -9.42 -37.61
CA GLY A 51 -9.17 -8.48 -38.71
C GLY A 51 -7.68 -8.24 -38.98
N ILE A 52 -6.78 -9.04 -38.42
CA ILE A 52 -5.33 -8.96 -38.65
C ILE A 52 -4.97 -9.81 -39.86
N LYS A 53 -4.16 -9.27 -40.78
CA LYS A 53 -3.66 -10.01 -41.95
C LYS A 53 -2.79 -11.18 -41.51
N ILE A 54 -3.03 -12.37 -42.07
CA ILE A 54 -2.25 -13.58 -41.71
C ILE A 54 -0.79 -13.40 -42.15
N GLY A 55 0.17 -13.71 -41.28
CA GLY A 55 1.60 -13.43 -41.51
C GLY A 55 2.02 -11.99 -41.19
N THR A 56 1.33 -11.30 -40.27
CA THR A 56 1.74 -9.95 -39.84
C THR A 56 2.80 -10.07 -38.75
N GLU A 57 4.08 -10.04 -39.13
CA GLU A 57 5.18 -10.03 -38.17
C GLU A 57 5.38 -8.66 -37.52
N VAL A 58 5.51 -8.64 -36.19
CA VAL A 58 5.93 -7.49 -35.37
C VAL A 58 7.11 -7.95 -34.52
N TYR A 59 8.28 -7.33 -34.69
CA TYR A 59 9.53 -7.70 -34.00
C TYR A 59 9.90 -9.20 -34.12
N GLY A 60 9.47 -9.89 -35.19
CA GLY A 60 9.71 -11.31 -35.42
C GLY A 60 8.69 -12.25 -34.74
N GLU A 61 7.59 -11.73 -34.19
CA GLU A 61 6.43 -12.51 -33.75
C GLU A 61 5.25 -12.28 -34.72
N ASP A 62 4.64 -13.33 -35.27
CA ASP A 62 3.40 -13.19 -36.06
C ASP A 62 2.24 -12.86 -35.11
N ILE A 63 1.74 -11.62 -35.17
CA ILE A 63 0.63 -11.17 -34.32
C ILE A 63 -0.73 -11.71 -34.78
N SER A 64 -0.82 -12.33 -35.97
CA SER A 64 -2.06 -12.92 -36.47
C SER A 64 -2.39 -14.29 -35.85
N GLU A 65 -1.40 -14.97 -35.26
CA GLU A 65 -1.60 -16.22 -34.50
C GLU A 65 -2.03 -15.98 -33.02
N LEU A 66 -2.03 -14.72 -32.56
CA LEU A 66 -2.27 -14.38 -31.16
C LEU A 66 -3.76 -14.41 -30.76
N SER A 67 -3.99 -14.83 -29.51
CA SER A 67 -5.32 -14.80 -28.90
C SER A 67 -5.80 -13.37 -28.57
N GLU A 68 -7.12 -13.15 -28.44
CA GLU A 68 -7.69 -11.85 -28.03
C GLU A 68 -7.08 -11.34 -26.70
N GLU A 69 -6.84 -12.24 -25.74
CA GLU A 69 -6.19 -11.93 -24.46
C GLU A 69 -4.73 -11.48 -24.61
N GLU A 70 -4.04 -11.88 -25.68
CA GLU A 70 -2.67 -11.41 -25.96
C GLU A 70 -2.65 -10.15 -26.82
N LEU A 71 -3.59 -10.02 -27.74
CA LEU A 71 -3.72 -8.87 -28.63
C LEU A 71 -3.98 -7.56 -27.86
N GLN A 72 -4.58 -7.60 -26.67
CA GLN A 72 -4.74 -6.39 -25.83
C GLN A 72 -3.39 -5.69 -25.50
N TYR A 73 -2.28 -6.42 -25.55
CA TYR A 73 -0.92 -5.90 -25.30
C TYR A 73 -0.20 -5.41 -26.56
N ILE A 74 -0.80 -5.61 -27.74
CA ILE A 74 -0.35 -5.09 -29.04
C ILE A 74 -1.10 -3.78 -29.35
N PRO A 75 -0.41 -2.70 -29.75
CA PRO A 75 -1.03 -1.45 -30.19
C PRO A 75 -2.10 -1.66 -31.27
N GLU A 76 -3.18 -0.89 -31.23
CA GLU A 76 -4.26 -0.97 -32.22
C GLU A 76 -3.75 -0.73 -33.65
N GLY A 77 -2.90 0.27 -33.88
CA GLY A 77 -2.42 0.64 -35.22
C GLY A 77 -1.51 -0.41 -35.87
N TRP A 78 -0.80 -1.21 -35.07
CA TRP A 78 0.05 -2.29 -35.59
C TRP A 78 -0.77 -3.49 -36.10
N ARG A 79 -2.02 -3.66 -35.64
CA ARG A 79 -2.92 -4.75 -36.07
C ARG A 79 -3.42 -4.60 -37.51
N ASP A 80 -3.45 -3.37 -38.01
CA ASP A 80 -3.79 -3.03 -39.40
C ASP A 80 -2.61 -3.33 -40.37
N GLY A 81 -1.51 -3.92 -39.88
CA GLY A 81 -0.30 -4.23 -40.67
C GLY A 81 0.61 -3.03 -40.91
N ILE A 82 0.27 -1.85 -40.40
CA ILE A 82 1.10 -0.64 -40.47
C ILE A 82 1.98 -0.58 -39.21
N PHE A 83 3.11 -1.29 -39.27
CA PHE A 83 4.15 -1.18 -38.26
C PHE A 83 4.93 0.12 -38.46
N ASP A 84 4.65 1.12 -37.62
CA ASP A 84 5.43 2.35 -37.48
C ASP A 84 6.03 2.41 -36.08
N ASP A 85 7.36 2.46 -36.05
CA ASP A 85 8.24 2.48 -34.89
C ASP A 85 9.26 3.65 -35.00
N SER A 86 9.05 4.57 -35.95
CA SER A 86 9.98 5.64 -36.34
C SER A 86 10.26 6.72 -35.28
N HIS A 87 9.79 6.52 -34.04
CA HIS A 87 9.87 7.47 -32.95
C HIS A 87 11.14 7.39 -32.09
N HIS A 88 11.94 6.33 -32.24
CA HIS A 88 13.23 6.19 -31.55
C HIS A 88 14.32 5.82 -32.56
N GLU A 89 15.10 6.81 -33.03
CA GLU A 89 16.38 6.51 -33.68
C GLU A 89 17.29 5.79 -32.66
N THR A 90 17.74 4.58 -32.97
CA THR A 90 18.61 3.80 -32.08
C THR A 90 20.03 4.37 -32.06
N GLU A 91 20.23 5.41 -31.25
CA GLU A 91 21.57 5.92 -30.90
C GLU A 91 22.37 4.81 -30.19
N GLU A 92 23.37 4.26 -30.89
CA GLU A 92 24.44 3.46 -30.26
C GLU A 92 25.08 4.27 -29.13
N GLU A 93 25.51 3.62 -28.03
CA GLU A 93 26.22 4.31 -26.95
C GLU A 93 27.46 5.04 -27.52
N PRO A 94 27.52 6.39 -27.48
CA PRO A 94 28.50 7.13 -28.25
C PRO A 94 29.92 6.87 -27.73
N ALA A 95 30.79 6.36 -28.62
CA ALA A 95 32.18 6.03 -28.29
C ALA A 95 32.86 7.21 -27.58
N ALA A 96 33.34 6.95 -26.35
CA ALA A 96 33.49 7.94 -25.29
C ALA A 96 34.29 9.20 -25.68
N THR A 97 33.57 10.23 -26.13
CA THR A 97 34.10 11.52 -26.61
C THR A 97 33.69 12.66 -25.67
N LEU A 98 33.92 12.43 -24.37
CA LEU A 98 33.65 13.36 -23.27
C LEU A 98 34.50 14.64 -23.39
N ASN A 99 33.90 15.71 -23.93
CA ASN A 99 34.51 17.06 -23.97
C ASN A 99 33.97 18.03 -22.91
N ALA A 100 33.19 17.54 -21.94
CA ALA A 100 32.82 18.29 -20.73
C ALA A 100 32.87 17.36 -19.51
N SER A 101 33.67 17.73 -18.51
CA SER A 101 33.68 17.05 -17.20
C SER A 101 32.55 17.60 -16.35
N TYR A 102 31.33 17.08 -16.55
CA TYR A 102 30.17 17.45 -15.76
C TYR A 102 30.33 17.03 -14.28
N PRO A 103 29.71 17.75 -13.32
CA PRO A 103 29.65 17.32 -11.94
C PRO A 103 28.92 15.98 -11.79
N ASP A 104 29.23 15.24 -10.71
CA ASP A 104 28.45 14.05 -10.35
C ASP A 104 26.98 14.44 -10.06
N VAL A 105 26.07 13.89 -10.87
CA VAL A 105 24.64 14.22 -10.88
C VAL A 105 23.99 13.96 -9.53
N ASN A 106 24.29 12.81 -8.92
CA ASN A 106 23.67 12.38 -7.66
C ASN A 106 24.09 13.27 -6.47
N ASN A 107 25.34 13.70 -6.41
CA ASN A 107 25.82 14.67 -5.43
C ASN A 107 25.29 16.08 -5.70
N TYR A 108 25.18 16.50 -6.97
CA TYR A 108 24.61 17.80 -7.35
C TYR A 108 23.16 17.97 -6.88
N ILE A 109 22.33 16.94 -7.07
CA ILE A 109 20.89 16.98 -6.73
C ILE A 109 20.56 16.55 -5.30
N LYS A 110 21.55 16.13 -4.50
CA LYS A 110 21.35 15.50 -3.18
C LYS A 110 20.43 16.24 -2.21
N ASN A 111 20.38 17.57 -2.29
CA ASN A 111 19.54 18.43 -1.44
C ASN A 111 18.33 19.04 -2.18
N MET A 112 18.12 18.70 -3.46
CA MET A 112 17.02 19.20 -4.28
C MET A 112 15.76 18.37 -4.05
N LYS A 113 14.67 19.01 -3.62
CA LYS A 113 13.36 18.33 -3.57
C LYS A 113 12.85 18.07 -4.99
N PRO A 114 12.23 16.90 -5.26
CA PRO A 114 11.52 16.67 -6.51
C PRO A 114 10.28 17.55 -6.60
N VAL A 115 9.78 17.76 -7.81
CA VAL A 115 8.56 18.52 -8.07
C VAL A 115 7.30 17.72 -7.71
N ASN A 116 6.14 18.40 -7.64
CA ASN A 116 4.86 17.73 -7.43
C ASN A 116 4.45 16.92 -8.67
N ILE A 117 3.74 15.82 -8.45
CA ILE A 117 3.16 14.98 -9.50
C ILE A 117 1.83 15.59 -9.93
N GLU A 118 1.68 15.88 -11.23
CA GLU A 118 0.40 16.21 -11.86
C GLU A 118 -0.31 14.93 -12.30
N TYR A 119 -1.62 14.85 -12.06
CA TYR A 119 -2.46 13.70 -12.41
C TYR A 119 -3.41 14.09 -13.55
N ASN A 120 -2.86 14.14 -14.76
CA ASN A 120 -3.52 14.69 -15.95
C ASN A 120 -3.99 13.55 -16.89
N HIS A 121 -4.73 12.59 -16.34
CA HIS A 121 -5.13 11.37 -17.03
C HIS A 121 -5.94 11.64 -18.30
N ILE A 122 -5.51 11.03 -19.41
CA ILE A 122 -6.12 11.19 -20.73
C ILE A 122 -7.25 10.16 -20.86
N SER A 123 -8.48 10.65 -21.00
CA SER A 123 -9.70 9.83 -20.86
C SER A 123 -9.93 8.78 -21.95
N HIS A 124 -9.39 9.00 -23.15
CA HIS A 124 -9.58 8.14 -24.33
C HIS A 124 -8.46 7.13 -24.58
N LEU A 125 -7.41 7.09 -23.76
CA LEU A 125 -6.39 6.03 -23.88
C LEU A 125 -6.99 4.67 -23.56
N THR A 126 -6.68 3.67 -24.39
CA THR A 126 -7.13 2.28 -24.23
C THR A 126 -6.73 1.73 -22.87
N LYS A 127 -7.63 1.02 -22.19
CA LYS A 127 -7.44 0.50 -20.82
C LYS A 127 -7.57 -1.00 -20.80
N PHE A 128 -6.46 -1.67 -20.57
CA PHE A 128 -6.35 -3.12 -20.40
C PHE A 128 -5.70 -3.45 -19.05
N HIS A 129 -5.90 -4.66 -18.55
CA HIS A 129 -5.30 -5.09 -17.29
C HIS A 129 -3.88 -5.63 -17.52
N TYR A 130 -3.05 -5.63 -16.48
CA TYR A 130 -1.82 -6.40 -16.47
C TYR A 130 -2.14 -7.90 -16.48
N ARG A 131 -1.17 -8.76 -16.82
CA ARG A 131 -1.36 -10.23 -16.86
C ARG A 131 -1.79 -10.87 -15.53
N GLY A 132 -1.60 -10.17 -14.39
CA GLY A 132 -2.09 -10.57 -13.08
C GLY A 132 -3.42 -9.91 -12.66
N GLY A 133 -4.06 -9.14 -13.55
CA GLY A 133 -5.28 -8.37 -13.30
C GLY A 133 -5.03 -6.88 -13.04
N TYR A 134 -6.10 -6.19 -12.61
CA TYR A 134 -6.08 -4.75 -12.29
C TYR A 134 -5.05 -4.42 -11.21
N GLY A 135 -4.12 -3.51 -11.52
CA GLY A 135 -3.06 -3.09 -10.60
C GLY A 135 -1.97 -4.13 -10.32
N ALA A 136 -1.90 -5.24 -11.07
CA ALA A 136 -0.86 -6.25 -10.93
C ALA A 136 0.45 -5.86 -11.63
N VAL A 137 1.00 -4.71 -11.25
CA VAL A 137 2.28 -4.18 -11.74
C VAL A 137 3.43 -5.02 -11.19
N GLU A 138 4.37 -5.42 -12.06
CA GLU A 138 5.57 -6.19 -11.71
C GLU A 138 6.84 -5.32 -11.64
N GLY A 139 6.78 -4.08 -12.12
CA GLY A 139 7.94 -3.20 -12.24
C GLY A 139 7.69 -1.96 -13.09
N VAL A 140 8.77 -1.24 -13.38
CA VAL A 140 8.80 0.00 -14.16
C VAL A 140 9.86 -0.13 -15.26
N VAL A 141 9.49 0.21 -16.50
CA VAL A 141 10.44 0.46 -17.60
C VAL A 141 10.74 1.95 -17.65
N ALA A 142 12.03 2.27 -17.64
CA ALA A 142 12.58 3.60 -17.77
C ALA A 142 12.91 3.87 -19.25
N HIS A 143 12.21 4.84 -19.83
CA HIS A 143 12.36 5.28 -21.22
C HIS A 143 12.95 6.69 -21.35
N GLU A 144 13.42 7.04 -22.54
CA GLU A 144 13.60 8.45 -22.91
C GLU A 144 13.13 8.76 -24.34
N THR A 145 12.60 9.96 -24.50
CA THR A 145 11.77 10.42 -25.63
C THR A 145 12.46 10.51 -27.00
N ALA A 146 13.77 10.24 -27.09
CA ALA A 146 14.61 10.35 -28.29
C ALA A 146 14.65 11.74 -28.97
N ASN A 147 13.97 12.76 -28.43
CA ASN A 147 13.61 13.98 -29.17
C ASN A 147 14.22 15.27 -28.57
N ASP A 148 15.42 15.64 -29.03
CA ASP A 148 16.13 16.87 -28.64
C ASP A 148 15.45 18.19 -29.10
N ARG A 149 14.29 18.14 -29.77
CA ARG A 149 13.60 19.34 -30.31
C ARG A 149 12.25 19.63 -29.66
N SER A 150 11.92 18.93 -28.58
CA SER A 150 10.60 18.91 -27.97
C SER A 150 10.63 19.29 -26.49
N ASN A 151 9.50 19.10 -25.83
CA ASN A 151 9.32 19.31 -24.39
C ASN A 151 8.12 18.48 -23.91
N ILE A 152 7.92 18.40 -22.60
CA ILE A 152 6.88 17.56 -21.98
C ILE A 152 5.45 17.80 -22.52
N ASN A 153 5.12 19.02 -22.97
CA ASN A 153 3.80 19.28 -23.58
C ASN A 153 3.75 18.87 -25.06
N GLY A 154 4.88 18.94 -25.78
CA GLY A 154 5.02 18.46 -27.16
C GLY A 154 4.83 16.95 -27.22
N GLU A 155 5.60 16.21 -26.43
CA GLU A 155 5.56 14.74 -26.35
C GLU A 155 4.17 14.23 -25.95
N ILE A 156 3.58 14.78 -24.88
CA ILE A 156 2.21 14.42 -24.47
C ILE A 156 1.18 14.75 -25.57
N SER A 157 1.40 15.79 -26.38
CA SER A 157 0.48 16.16 -27.47
C SER A 157 0.66 15.29 -28.71
N TRP A 158 1.88 14.87 -29.02
CA TRP A 158 2.15 13.88 -30.07
C TRP A 158 1.57 12.51 -29.68
N MET A 159 1.84 12.03 -28.46
CA MET A 159 1.33 10.76 -27.95
C MET A 159 -0.21 10.73 -27.94
N LYS A 160 -0.89 11.84 -27.60
CA LYS A 160 -2.36 11.94 -27.70
C LYS A 160 -2.88 11.71 -29.11
N GLN A 161 -2.16 12.17 -30.14
CA GLN A 161 -2.57 12.01 -31.54
C GLN A 161 -2.28 10.60 -32.06
N ASN A 162 -1.22 9.97 -31.56
CA ASN A 162 -0.71 8.68 -32.06
C ASN A 162 -0.88 7.52 -31.06
N HIS A 163 -1.80 7.66 -30.10
CA HIS A 163 -2.01 6.72 -28.99
C HIS A 163 -2.37 5.28 -29.40
N LYS A 164 -2.80 5.08 -30.66
CA LYS A 164 -3.03 3.76 -31.26
C LYS A 164 -1.74 2.98 -31.54
N ASN A 165 -0.59 3.66 -31.60
CA ASN A 165 0.72 3.06 -31.91
C ASN A 165 1.54 2.92 -30.61
N ALA A 166 1.59 3.96 -29.77
CA ALA A 166 2.26 3.92 -28.47
C ALA A 166 1.63 4.90 -27.48
N PHE A 167 1.63 4.55 -26.18
CA PHE A 167 1.38 5.49 -25.09
C PHE A 167 2.00 5.00 -23.78
N VAL A 168 2.38 5.95 -22.91
CA VAL A 168 3.03 5.69 -21.62
C VAL A 168 2.21 6.22 -20.44
N HIS A 169 2.62 5.83 -19.23
CA HIS A 169 1.93 6.22 -18.01
C HIS A 169 2.27 7.61 -17.52
N ALA A 170 3.50 8.06 -17.71
CA ALA A 170 3.94 9.38 -17.29
C ALA A 170 5.13 9.89 -18.09
N PHE A 171 5.26 11.22 -18.14
CA PHE A 171 6.43 11.93 -18.65
C PHE A 171 7.06 12.77 -17.53
N VAL A 172 8.37 12.94 -17.58
CA VAL A 172 9.15 13.70 -16.59
C VAL A 172 10.19 14.59 -17.25
N ASP A 173 10.27 15.84 -16.81
CA ASP A 173 11.34 16.78 -17.16
C ASP A 173 11.93 17.47 -15.91
N HIS A 174 12.71 18.51 -16.12
CA HIS A 174 13.41 19.26 -15.08
C HIS A 174 12.49 20.09 -14.16
N ASN A 175 11.24 20.33 -14.57
CA ASN A 175 10.27 21.20 -13.88
C ASN A 175 8.94 20.49 -13.54
N ARG A 176 8.58 19.39 -14.20
CA ARG A 176 7.29 18.69 -14.05
C ARG A 176 7.41 17.16 -14.07
N ILE A 177 6.44 16.52 -13.42
CA ILE A 177 6.15 15.08 -13.48
C ILE A 177 4.66 14.97 -13.79
N ILE A 178 4.28 14.31 -14.88
CA ILE A 178 2.88 14.26 -15.34
C ILE A 178 2.46 12.81 -15.58
N GLU A 179 1.56 12.30 -14.75
CA GLU A 179 0.90 11.00 -14.96
C GLU A 179 -0.26 11.16 -15.96
N THR A 180 -0.08 10.60 -17.16
CA THR A 180 -0.99 10.65 -18.31
C THR A 180 -1.92 9.45 -18.42
N HIS A 181 -1.55 8.30 -17.85
CA HIS A 181 -2.41 7.10 -17.77
C HIS A 181 -2.41 6.53 -16.35
N PRO A 182 -3.57 6.09 -15.79
CA PRO A 182 -3.61 5.51 -14.44
C PRO A 182 -2.81 4.21 -14.37
N THR A 183 -1.81 4.15 -13.50
CA THR A 183 -0.87 3.01 -13.38
C THR A 183 -1.48 1.66 -13.00
N GLN A 184 -2.80 1.59 -12.75
CA GLN A 184 -3.51 0.33 -12.46
C GLN A 184 -3.94 -0.43 -13.73
N TYR A 185 -3.93 0.25 -14.88
CA TYR A 185 -4.06 -0.35 -16.21
C TYR A 185 -2.67 -0.42 -16.86
N GLY A 186 -2.51 -1.25 -17.88
CA GLY A 186 -1.29 -1.30 -18.70
C GLY A 186 -1.22 -0.17 -19.73
N ALA A 187 -0.07 -0.06 -20.40
CA ALA A 187 0.16 0.89 -21.49
C ALA A 187 1.03 0.25 -22.59
N TRP A 188 1.12 0.88 -23.77
CA TRP A 188 1.89 0.38 -24.90
C TRP A 188 3.20 1.17 -25.06
N GLY A 189 4.28 0.71 -24.42
CA GLY A 189 5.56 1.44 -24.38
C GLY A 189 6.85 0.61 -24.52
N ALA A 190 6.82 -0.73 -24.47
CA ALA A 190 8.03 -1.55 -24.71
C ALA A 190 7.70 -2.96 -25.22
N GLY A 191 6.81 -3.06 -26.22
CA GLY A 191 6.40 -4.35 -26.78
C GLY A 191 5.51 -5.21 -25.87
N ARG A 192 4.87 -6.24 -26.46
CA ARG A 192 3.82 -7.03 -25.78
C ARG A 192 4.29 -7.74 -24.51
N HIS A 193 5.59 -7.96 -24.33
CA HIS A 193 6.13 -8.64 -23.16
C HIS A 193 6.32 -7.73 -21.94
N ALA A 194 6.56 -6.43 -22.15
CA ALA A 194 6.58 -5.43 -21.07
C ALA A 194 5.20 -4.80 -20.82
N ASN A 195 4.45 -4.49 -21.89
CA ASN A 195 3.13 -3.85 -21.83
C ASN A 195 2.16 -4.60 -20.89
N LYS A 196 2.28 -5.94 -20.81
CA LYS A 196 1.48 -6.81 -19.93
C LYS A 196 1.94 -6.88 -18.47
N ARG A 197 3.01 -6.16 -18.09
CA ARG A 197 3.72 -6.30 -16.80
C ARG A 197 4.04 -4.99 -16.09
N PHE A 198 4.36 -3.93 -16.83
CA PHE A 198 5.13 -2.79 -16.29
C PHE A 198 4.47 -1.43 -16.49
N VAL A 199 4.81 -0.50 -15.59
CA VAL A 199 4.57 0.93 -15.79
C VAL A 199 5.69 1.50 -16.67
N HIS A 200 5.34 2.33 -17.64
CA HIS A 200 6.26 2.95 -18.61
C HIS A 200 6.39 4.44 -18.30
N VAL A 201 7.62 4.93 -18.15
CA VAL A 201 7.91 6.34 -17.76
C VAL A 201 8.94 6.98 -18.67
N GLU A 202 8.54 8.04 -19.33
CA GLU A 202 9.36 8.81 -20.26
C GLU A 202 10.17 9.90 -19.57
N LEU A 203 11.47 9.93 -19.87
CA LEU A 203 12.36 11.04 -19.59
C LEU A 203 12.45 11.95 -20.82
N VAL A 204 12.03 13.20 -20.67
CA VAL A 204 12.10 14.19 -21.76
C VAL A 204 13.53 14.71 -21.90
N ARG A 205 14.05 14.76 -23.14
CA ARG A 205 15.38 15.34 -23.43
C ARG A 205 15.44 16.85 -23.10
N VAL A 206 16.61 17.34 -22.68
CA VAL A 206 16.87 18.74 -22.28
C VAL A 206 18.30 19.16 -22.62
N ASP A 207 18.50 20.47 -22.85
CA ASP A 207 19.71 21.03 -23.49
C ASP A 207 20.93 21.24 -22.59
N ASN A 208 20.82 21.04 -21.27
CA ASN A 208 21.92 21.35 -20.34
C ASN A 208 21.90 20.54 -19.03
N PHE A 209 23.06 20.52 -18.36
CA PHE A 209 23.32 19.73 -17.16
C PHE A 209 22.40 20.03 -15.97
N ASP A 210 22.10 21.31 -15.65
CA ASP A 210 21.22 21.62 -14.50
C ASP A 210 19.80 21.11 -14.76
N GLN A 211 19.30 21.25 -15.99
CA GLN A 211 18.04 20.65 -16.38
C GLN A 211 18.11 19.12 -16.34
N PHE A 212 19.13 18.48 -16.95
CA PHE A 212 19.28 17.03 -16.95
C PHE A 212 19.30 16.46 -15.53
N ALA A 213 20.10 17.05 -14.64
CA ALA A 213 20.19 16.63 -13.25
C ALA A 213 18.84 16.77 -12.52
N ARG A 214 18.11 17.87 -12.72
CA ARG A 214 16.74 18.02 -12.18
C ARG A 214 15.77 17.00 -12.76
N SER A 215 15.83 16.71 -14.07
CA SER A 215 15.01 15.68 -14.71
C SER A 215 15.29 14.33 -14.05
N ILE A 216 16.56 13.94 -13.90
CA ILE A 216 16.96 12.72 -13.17
C ILE A 216 16.46 12.70 -11.72
N ASN A 217 16.49 13.84 -11.01
CA ASN A 217 15.98 13.93 -9.64
C ASN A 217 14.46 13.66 -9.55
N ASN A 218 13.69 14.24 -10.48
CA ASN A 218 12.25 14.08 -10.61
C ASN A 218 11.88 12.67 -11.09
N TYR A 219 12.66 12.13 -12.02
CA TYR A 219 12.44 10.87 -12.71
C TYR A 219 12.69 9.68 -11.79
N ALA A 220 13.85 9.65 -11.11
CA ALA A 220 14.14 8.64 -10.10
C ALA A 220 13.16 8.71 -8.92
N TYR A 221 12.64 9.91 -8.59
CA TYR A 221 11.57 10.06 -7.60
C TYR A 221 10.26 9.42 -8.07
N TYR A 222 9.79 9.70 -9.29
CA TYR A 222 8.55 9.10 -9.80
C TYR A 222 8.66 7.57 -9.94
N VAL A 223 9.78 7.06 -10.47
CA VAL A 223 10.04 5.61 -10.57
C VAL A 223 10.04 4.95 -9.18
N ALA A 224 10.79 5.49 -8.21
CA ALA A 224 10.77 5.00 -6.83
C ALA A 224 9.39 5.08 -6.17
N LYS A 225 8.59 6.11 -6.52
CA LYS A 225 7.22 6.32 -6.04
C LYS A 225 6.25 5.28 -6.61
N VAL A 226 6.40 4.88 -7.88
CA VAL A 226 5.59 3.79 -8.48
C VAL A 226 5.94 2.46 -7.79
N LEU A 227 7.23 2.16 -7.62
CA LEU A 227 7.67 0.96 -6.91
C LEU A 227 7.11 0.91 -5.47
N GLN A 228 7.13 2.02 -4.73
CA GLN A 228 6.48 2.12 -3.41
C GLN A 228 4.96 1.90 -3.44
N ASP A 229 4.23 2.49 -4.39
CA ASP A 229 2.76 2.36 -4.45
C ASP A 229 2.29 0.92 -4.67
N TYR A 230 3.09 0.11 -5.38
CA TYR A 230 2.85 -1.32 -5.60
C TYR A 230 3.60 -2.25 -4.62
N ASN A 231 4.31 -1.70 -3.63
CA ASN A 231 5.15 -2.43 -2.66
C ASN A 231 6.17 -3.37 -3.35
N LEU A 232 6.74 -2.90 -4.47
CA LEU A 232 7.83 -3.54 -5.19
C LEU A 232 9.15 -2.99 -4.67
N GLY A 233 10.10 -3.85 -4.31
CA GLY A 233 11.47 -3.41 -4.02
C GLY A 233 12.15 -2.81 -5.25
N VAL A 234 13.35 -2.24 -5.10
CA VAL A 234 14.20 -1.84 -6.23
C VAL A 234 15.17 -2.97 -6.55
N THR A 235 14.96 -3.65 -7.67
CA THR A 235 15.84 -4.71 -8.19
C THR A 235 16.13 -4.39 -9.65
N ASP A 236 17.39 -4.21 -10.00
CA ASP A 236 17.85 -3.98 -11.37
C ASP A 236 17.70 -5.24 -12.24
N ALA A 237 17.04 -5.10 -13.38
CA ALA A 237 16.85 -6.18 -14.35
C ALA A 237 18.00 -6.28 -15.37
N GLU A 238 18.80 -5.23 -15.57
CA GLU A 238 19.71 -5.01 -16.71
C GLU A 238 20.55 -6.24 -17.09
N ASN A 239 21.17 -6.87 -16.09
CA ASN A 239 22.10 -7.98 -16.28
C ASN A 239 21.45 -9.38 -16.12
N THR A 240 20.13 -9.46 -15.87
CA THR A 240 19.51 -10.69 -15.34
C THR A 240 18.13 -11.06 -15.90
N GLY A 241 17.44 -10.13 -16.58
CA GLY A 241 16.04 -10.28 -16.97
C GLY A 241 15.07 -10.43 -15.79
N LYS A 242 15.50 -10.10 -14.56
CA LYS A 242 14.80 -10.41 -13.31
C LYS A 242 14.90 -9.26 -12.31
N GLY A 243 14.15 -8.20 -12.59
CA GLY A 243 14.03 -7.06 -11.69
C GLY A 243 12.65 -6.44 -11.68
N THR A 244 12.55 -5.34 -10.94
CA THR A 244 11.41 -4.43 -10.86
C THR A 244 11.72 -3.08 -11.50
N LEU A 245 13.00 -2.77 -11.74
CA LEU A 245 13.48 -1.61 -12.48
C LEU A 245 14.18 -2.10 -13.76
N TRP A 246 13.68 -1.67 -14.90
CA TRP A 246 14.13 -2.06 -16.23
C TRP A 246 14.49 -0.83 -17.05
N SER A 247 15.54 -0.90 -17.85
CA SER A 247 15.73 -0.02 -19.02
C SER A 247 14.93 -0.58 -20.20
N HIS A 248 14.84 0.16 -21.31
CA HIS A 248 14.29 -0.40 -22.55
C HIS A 248 15.21 -1.49 -23.12
N ARG A 249 16.54 -1.29 -23.04
CA ARG A 249 17.53 -2.32 -23.42
C ARG A 249 17.29 -3.64 -22.69
N ALA A 250 17.02 -3.61 -21.39
CA ALA A 250 16.74 -4.81 -20.60
C ALA A 250 15.47 -5.54 -21.06
N VAL A 251 14.48 -4.83 -21.60
CA VAL A 251 13.31 -5.46 -22.23
C VAL A 251 13.72 -6.12 -23.55
N SER A 252 14.41 -5.40 -24.43
CA SER A 252 14.89 -5.91 -25.72
C SER A 252 15.75 -7.17 -25.58
N GLU A 253 16.72 -7.17 -24.65
CA GLU A 253 17.66 -8.28 -24.44
C GLU A 253 17.06 -9.51 -23.75
N HIS A 254 16.16 -9.32 -22.76
CA HIS A 254 15.69 -10.41 -21.89
C HIS A 254 14.22 -10.80 -22.07
N LEU A 255 13.42 -10.02 -22.80
CA LEU A 255 11.98 -10.26 -23.02
C LEU A 255 11.56 -10.23 -24.49
N GLY A 256 12.23 -9.42 -25.33
CA GLY A 256 11.89 -9.24 -26.74
C GLY A 256 10.58 -8.47 -26.98
N GLY A 257 10.20 -8.36 -28.26
CA GLY A 257 9.06 -7.56 -28.73
C GLY A 257 9.34 -6.06 -28.85
N THR A 258 10.61 -5.65 -28.71
CA THR A 258 11.19 -4.32 -28.95
C THR A 258 12.68 -4.49 -29.24
N ASN A 259 13.32 -3.52 -29.90
CA ASN A 259 14.77 -3.49 -30.13
C ASN A 259 15.46 -2.21 -29.61
N HIS A 260 14.72 -1.33 -28.91
CA HIS A 260 15.25 -0.06 -28.41
C HIS A 260 16.19 -0.26 -27.21
N VAL A 261 17.03 0.75 -26.92
CA VAL A 261 18.15 0.65 -25.96
C VAL A 261 18.22 1.79 -24.93
N ASP A 262 17.22 2.68 -24.92
CA ASP A 262 17.08 3.79 -23.98
C ASP A 262 17.03 3.36 -22.50
N PRO A 263 17.40 4.24 -21.55
CA PRO A 263 17.84 5.64 -21.72
C PRO A 263 19.37 5.80 -21.83
N HIS A 264 20.10 4.75 -22.19
CA HIS A 264 21.56 4.67 -22.06
C HIS A 264 22.35 5.73 -22.82
N GLY A 265 22.09 5.90 -24.13
CA GLY A 265 22.78 6.93 -24.93
C GLY A 265 22.57 8.34 -24.36
N TYR A 266 21.34 8.66 -23.95
CA TYR A 266 21.01 9.95 -23.36
C TYR A 266 21.65 10.18 -21.98
N PHE A 267 21.75 9.16 -21.13
CA PHE A 267 22.51 9.25 -19.88
C PHE A 267 24.01 9.48 -20.14
N ALA A 268 24.58 8.78 -21.12
CA ALA A 268 26.00 8.85 -21.47
C ALA A 268 26.42 10.26 -21.95
N ARG A 269 25.55 10.99 -22.67
CA ARG A 269 25.75 12.41 -23.06
C ARG A 269 26.09 13.33 -21.88
N TYR A 270 25.62 12.99 -20.68
CA TYR A 270 25.85 13.74 -19.44
C TYR A 270 26.83 13.06 -18.47
N GLY A 271 27.52 11.99 -18.89
CA GLY A 271 28.46 11.23 -18.07
C GLY A 271 27.79 10.39 -16.97
N TYR A 272 26.47 10.22 -17.03
CA TYR A 272 25.67 9.47 -16.07
C TYR A 272 25.49 8.02 -16.51
N LYS A 273 25.27 7.08 -15.57
CA LYS A 273 25.14 5.65 -15.89
C LYS A 273 23.88 5.05 -15.29
N TRP A 274 23.43 3.93 -15.88
CA TRP A 274 22.29 3.16 -15.37
C TRP A 274 22.45 2.77 -13.90
N ASN A 275 23.61 2.28 -13.49
CA ASN A 275 23.89 1.96 -12.08
C ASN A 275 23.73 3.17 -11.13
N ASP A 276 24.05 4.38 -11.60
CA ASP A 276 23.94 5.60 -10.80
C ASP A 276 22.46 6.01 -10.66
N PHE A 277 21.65 5.76 -11.70
CA PHE A 277 20.19 5.87 -11.67
C PHE A 277 19.54 4.84 -10.75
N VAL A 278 19.91 3.55 -10.86
CA VAL A 278 19.48 2.47 -9.95
C VAL A 278 19.81 2.84 -8.49
N THR A 279 21.00 3.39 -8.24
CA THR A 279 21.41 3.87 -6.92
C THR A 279 20.52 5.01 -6.42
N LEU A 280 20.20 5.99 -7.28
CA LEU A 280 19.32 7.11 -6.94
C LEU A 280 17.87 6.67 -6.68
N VAL A 281 17.31 5.81 -7.52
CA VAL A 281 15.98 5.19 -7.32
C VAL A 281 15.96 4.43 -6.00
N THR A 282 17.02 3.67 -5.69
CA THR A 282 17.15 2.93 -4.42
C THR A 282 17.20 3.86 -3.22
N SER A 283 17.95 4.97 -3.29
CA SER A 283 17.97 5.97 -2.20
C SER A 283 16.57 6.56 -1.98
N LYS A 284 15.93 7.05 -3.05
CA LYS A 284 14.59 7.65 -2.99
C LYS A 284 13.50 6.68 -2.56
N TYR A 285 13.60 5.41 -2.93
CA TYR A 285 12.70 4.35 -2.47
C TYR A 285 12.83 4.13 -0.95
N ASN A 286 14.06 4.10 -0.43
CA ASN A 286 14.32 3.94 0.99
C ASN A 286 13.95 5.19 1.81
N GLU A 287 14.19 6.39 1.27
CA GLU A 287 13.70 7.66 1.82
C GLU A 287 12.17 7.70 1.90
N MET A 288 11.47 7.13 0.91
CA MET A 288 10.01 7.02 0.90
C MET A 288 9.44 5.91 1.81
N ASN A 289 10.28 5.06 2.39
CA ASN A 289 9.84 3.91 3.17
C ASN A 289 9.58 4.25 4.65
N VAL A 290 8.34 4.62 4.99
CA VAL A 290 7.93 4.72 6.40
C VAL A 290 7.82 3.31 7.00
N PRO A 291 8.57 2.98 8.07
CA PRO A 291 8.53 1.65 8.69
C PRO A 291 7.12 1.22 9.11
N ARG A 292 6.84 -0.09 8.97
CA ARG A 292 5.54 -0.68 9.34
C ARG A 292 5.70 -1.89 10.26
N ILE A 293 4.92 -1.91 11.34
CA ILE A 293 4.77 -3.03 12.26
C ILE A 293 3.38 -3.64 12.07
N SER A 294 3.30 -4.86 11.54
CA SER A 294 2.03 -5.54 11.28
C SER A 294 2.23 -7.05 11.16
N GLY A 295 1.20 -7.83 11.49
CA GLY A 295 1.14 -9.25 11.17
C GLY A 295 -0.21 -9.66 10.58
N HIS A 296 -0.38 -10.95 10.29
CA HIS A 296 -1.58 -11.51 9.63
C HIS A 296 -2.88 -11.33 10.43
N SER A 297 -2.79 -11.11 11.74
CA SER A 297 -3.92 -10.76 12.61
C SER A 297 -3.48 -9.79 13.70
N ARG A 298 -4.46 -9.23 14.43
CA ARG A 298 -4.23 -8.43 15.65
C ARG A 298 -3.33 -9.11 16.69
N TYR A 299 -3.31 -10.45 16.74
CA TYR A 299 -2.43 -11.21 17.64
C TYR A 299 -0.98 -11.17 17.15
N ASP A 300 -0.76 -11.35 15.85
CA ASP A 300 0.53 -11.25 15.19
C ASP A 300 1.07 -9.81 15.23
N THR A 301 0.23 -8.79 15.01
CA THR A 301 0.62 -7.37 15.15
C THR A 301 1.04 -7.05 16.58
N ALA A 302 0.30 -7.52 17.60
CA ALA A 302 0.70 -7.36 19.01
C ALA A 302 2.05 -8.04 19.32
N VAL A 303 2.33 -9.20 18.70
CA VAL A 303 3.62 -9.90 18.78
C VAL A 303 4.74 -9.12 18.07
N ALA A 304 4.49 -8.54 16.89
CA ALA A 304 5.46 -7.74 16.16
C ALA A 304 5.84 -6.44 16.92
N ILE A 305 4.85 -5.76 17.51
CA ILE A 305 5.05 -4.61 18.42
C ILE A 305 5.91 -5.00 19.64
N SER A 306 5.70 -6.22 20.16
CA SER A 306 6.49 -6.76 21.26
C SER A 306 7.94 -7.09 20.86
N GLN A 307 8.16 -7.52 19.61
CA GLN A 307 9.49 -7.84 19.06
C GLN A 307 10.32 -6.59 18.77
N ASP A 308 9.71 -5.55 18.20
CA ASP A 308 10.30 -4.22 18.03
C ASP A 308 10.66 -3.60 19.38
N GLY A 309 9.69 -3.56 20.29
CA GLY A 309 9.85 -2.90 21.57
C GLY A 309 10.73 -3.61 22.60
N TRP A 310 10.76 -4.95 22.64
CA TRP A 310 11.32 -5.70 23.77
C TRP A 310 12.17 -6.90 23.33
N LYS A 311 13.49 -6.82 23.53
CA LYS A 311 14.38 -7.99 23.40
C LYS A 311 14.05 -9.06 24.45
N THR A 312 13.74 -8.65 25.67
CA THR A 312 13.19 -9.47 26.76
C THR A 312 12.25 -8.63 27.63
N ALA A 313 11.37 -9.28 28.41
CA ALA A 313 10.56 -8.64 29.44
C ALA A 313 10.28 -9.62 30.58
N ASN A 314 10.53 -9.24 31.84
CA ASN A 314 10.26 -10.09 33.01
C ASN A 314 8.76 -10.39 33.22
N SER A 315 7.91 -9.54 32.66
CA SER A 315 6.46 -9.63 32.72
C SER A 315 5.84 -9.26 31.38
N VAL A 316 4.63 -9.77 31.13
CA VAL A 316 3.74 -9.31 30.06
C VAL A 316 2.37 -8.93 30.62
N VAL A 317 1.68 -8.04 29.93
CA VAL A 317 0.26 -7.77 30.16
C VAL A 317 -0.52 -8.42 29.03
N VAL A 318 -1.59 -9.17 29.35
CA VAL A 318 -2.38 -9.91 28.35
C VAL A 318 -3.86 -9.56 28.50
N ALA A 319 -4.50 -9.20 27.39
CA ALA A 319 -5.93 -8.93 27.31
C ALA A 319 -6.56 -9.66 26.12
N ARG A 320 -7.89 -9.65 26.03
CA ARG A 320 -8.61 -10.17 24.86
C ARG A 320 -8.44 -9.25 23.64
N GLY A 321 -8.37 -9.82 22.43
CA GLY A 321 -8.17 -9.06 21.19
C GLY A 321 -9.45 -8.47 20.55
N ASP A 322 -10.62 -8.81 21.08
CA ASP A 322 -11.94 -8.54 20.50
C ASP A 322 -12.82 -7.57 21.33
N ASP A 323 -12.31 -7.05 22.44
CA ASP A 323 -12.89 -5.93 23.20
C ASP A 323 -11.74 -5.08 23.79
N TYR A 324 -11.93 -3.77 23.88
CA TYR A 324 -10.85 -2.79 24.11
C TYR A 324 -10.70 -2.34 25.57
N ALA A 325 -11.77 -2.33 26.36
CA ALA A 325 -11.84 -1.48 27.55
C ALA A 325 -10.86 -1.88 28.67
N ASP A 326 -10.66 -3.18 28.88
CA ASP A 326 -9.70 -3.68 29.88
C ASP A 326 -8.25 -3.47 29.41
N ALA A 327 -7.98 -3.70 28.12
CA ALA A 327 -6.68 -3.50 27.48
C ALA A 327 -6.24 -2.03 27.48
N LEU A 328 -7.19 -1.11 27.26
CA LEU A 328 -7.01 0.34 27.30
C LEU A 328 -6.46 0.84 28.64
N ALA A 329 -7.12 0.49 29.75
CA ALA A 329 -6.59 0.77 31.08
C ALA A 329 -5.25 0.05 31.31
N GLY A 330 -5.11 -1.16 30.75
CA GLY A 330 -3.92 -1.99 30.74
C GLY A 330 -2.63 -1.34 30.23
N VAL A 331 -2.71 -0.36 29.32
CA VAL A 331 -1.54 0.37 28.81
C VAL A 331 -0.74 1.04 29.95
N THR A 332 -1.43 1.53 30.99
CA THR A 332 -0.80 2.11 32.18
C THR A 332 -0.04 1.07 33.02
N LEU A 333 -0.54 -0.16 33.08
CA LEU A 333 0.10 -1.30 33.74
C LEU A 333 1.31 -1.81 32.95
N ALA A 334 1.17 -1.88 31.63
CA ALA A 334 2.22 -2.28 30.70
C ALA A 334 3.45 -1.35 30.83
N LYS A 335 3.24 -0.03 30.81
CA LYS A 335 4.33 0.94 31.05
C LYS A 335 4.93 0.83 32.45
N LYS A 336 4.12 0.63 33.50
CA LYS A 336 4.62 0.46 34.88
C LYS A 336 5.63 -0.67 35.00
N TYR A 337 5.38 -1.81 34.36
CA TYR A 337 6.25 -2.98 34.43
C TYR A 337 7.25 -3.08 33.27
N ASN A 338 7.36 -2.04 32.44
CA ASN A 338 8.12 -2.04 31.18
C ASN A 338 7.86 -3.31 30.35
N SER A 339 6.59 -3.61 30.15
CA SER A 339 6.08 -4.85 29.56
C SER A 339 5.30 -4.57 28.27
N PRO A 340 5.33 -5.48 27.28
CA PRO A 340 4.42 -5.40 26.15
C PRO A 340 2.98 -5.70 26.58
N LEU A 341 2.02 -5.13 25.84
CA LEU A 341 0.60 -5.48 25.91
C LEU A 341 0.29 -6.45 24.76
N LEU A 342 0.18 -7.72 25.08
CA LEU A 342 -0.13 -8.81 24.16
C LEU A 342 -1.62 -9.14 24.17
N LEU A 343 -2.10 -9.75 23.08
CA LEU A 343 -3.50 -10.11 22.90
C LEU A 343 -3.70 -11.64 22.84
N THR A 344 -4.86 -12.11 23.28
CA THR A 344 -5.31 -13.51 23.17
C THR A 344 -6.78 -13.59 22.72
N GLN A 345 -7.22 -14.73 22.20
CA GLN A 345 -8.65 -15.00 22.08
C GLN A 345 -9.23 -15.37 23.47
N SER A 346 -10.49 -15.02 23.72
CA SER A 346 -11.14 -15.17 25.02
C SER A 346 -11.19 -16.62 25.51
N ASN A 347 -11.27 -17.60 24.60
CA ASN A 347 -11.35 -19.02 24.89
C ASN A 347 -10.14 -19.85 24.40
N LYS A 348 -9.18 -19.24 23.69
CA LYS A 348 -7.99 -19.92 23.15
C LYS A 348 -6.73 -19.09 23.37
N PHE A 349 -5.73 -19.68 24.04
CA PHE A 349 -4.41 -19.08 24.11
C PHE A 349 -3.68 -19.30 22.78
N THR A 350 -3.51 -18.24 21.99
CA THR A 350 -2.95 -18.32 20.63
C THR A 350 -1.46 -18.67 20.65
N ASP A 351 -1.03 -19.51 19.71
CA ASP A 351 0.33 -20.06 19.70
C ASP A 351 1.40 -19.03 19.36
N VAL A 352 1.04 -17.95 18.66
CA VAL A 352 1.90 -16.77 18.45
C VAL A 352 2.17 -16.04 19.76
N THR A 353 1.14 -15.84 20.59
CA THR A 353 1.28 -15.18 21.90
C THR A 353 2.01 -16.08 22.91
N LYS A 354 1.79 -17.40 22.87
CA LYS A 354 2.59 -18.39 23.64
C LYS A 354 4.09 -18.29 23.31
N LYS A 355 4.44 -18.36 22.02
CA LYS A 355 5.84 -18.28 21.54
C LYS A 355 6.49 -16.94 21.89
N GLU A 356 5.76 -15.84 21.79
CA GLU A 356 6.28 -14.52 22.13
C GLU A 356 6.58 -14.37 23.63
N ILE A 357 5.71 -14.90 24.51
CA ILE A 357 5.94 -14.91 25.97
C ILE A 357 7.19 -15.75 26.32
N GLN A 358 7.44 -16.84 25.60
CA GLN A 358 8.67 -17.63 25.72
C GLN A 358 9.90 -16.87 25.21
N ARG A 359 9.81 -16.22 24.04
CA ARG A 359 10.90 -15.41 23.45
C ARG A 359 11.33 -14.28 24.39
N LEU A 360 10.36 -13.59 25.01
CA LEU A 360 10.59 -12.53 26.00
C LEU A 360 11.24 -13.03 27.29
N LYS A 361 11.21 -14.34 27.55
CA LYS A 361 11.61 -15.01 28.82
C LYS A 361 10.82 -14.49 30.03
N ALA A 362 9.53 -14.20 29.83
CA ALA A 362 8.68 -13.62 30.88
C ALA A 362 8.37 -14.63 31.99
N THR A 363 8.50 -14.21 33.24
CA THR A 363 8.18 -15.05 34.42
C THR A 363 6.83 -14.71 35.05
N ASN A 364 6.21 -13.60 34.64
CA ASN A 364 4.92 -13.12 35.15
C ASN A 364 3.95 -12.76 34.01
N ILE A 365 2.70 -13.22 34.07
CA ILE A 365 1.61 -12.77 33.21
C ILE A 365 0.58 -12.01 34.05
N TYR A 366 0.25 -10.79 33.63
CA TYR A 366 -0.88 -10.02 34.15
C TYR A 366 -2.07 -10.15 33.18
N ILE A 367 -3.06 -10.98 33.52
CA ILE A 367 -4.30 -11.13 32.75
C ILE A 367 -5.25 -10.00 33.10
N LEU A 368 -5.76 -9.29 32.10
CA LEU A 368 -6.77 -8.26 32.27
C LEU A 368 -8.16 -8.80 31.95
N GLY A 369 -9.12 -8.44 32.80
CA GLY A 369 -10.52 -8.82 32.64
C GLY A 369 -10.92 -10.13 33.32
N GLY A 370 -12.22 -10.30 33.52
CA GLY A 370 -12.81 -11.48 34.18
C GLY A 370 -12.76 -12.74 33.31
N GLU A 371 -13.33 -13.84 33.79
CA GLU A 371 -13.26 -15.13 33.07
C GLU A 371 -14.11 -15.16 31.78
N LEU A 372 -15.04 -14.21 31.62
CA LEU A 372 -15.74 -13.94 30.34
C LEU A 372 -14.88 -13.16 29.33
N ALA A 373 -13.81 -12.52 29.78
CA ALA A 373 -12.86 -11.81 28.92
C ALA A 373 -11.68 -12.70 28.51
N VAL A 374 -11.10 -13.43 29.46
CA VAL A 374 -10.04 -14.43 29.23
C VAL A 374 -10.36 -15.65 30.08
N SER A 375 -10.69 -16.78 29.47
CA SER A 375 -11.28 -17.94 30.16
C SER A 375 -10.35 -18.59 31.19
N LYS A 376 -10.93 -19.40 32.08
CA LYS A 376 -10.15 -20.18 33.04
C LYS A 376 -9.24 -21.21 32.38
N SER A 377 -9.61 -21.72 31.20
CA SER A 377 -8.71 -22.58 30.40
C SER A 377 -7.47 -21.81 29.97
N VAL A 378 -7.65 -20.61 29.41
CA VAL A 378 -6.54 -19.76 28.95
C VAL A 378 -5.62 -19.37 30.13
N GLU A 379 -6.18 -19.01 31.28
CA GLU A 379 -5.43 -18.77 32.53
C GLU A 379 -4.64 -20.02 32.98
N ASN A 380 -5.23 -21.21 32.85
CA ASN A 380 -4.59 -22.46 33.25
C ASN A 380 -3.52 -22.94 32.26
N GLU A 381 -3.63 -22.62 30.97
CA GLU A 381 -2.53 -22.77 30.00
C GLU A 381 -1.38 -21.79 30.32
N MET A 382 -1.70 -20.52 30.63
CA MET A 382 -0.70 -19.52 31.04
C MET A 382 0.07 -19.93 32.30
N LYS A 383 -0.59 -20.56 33.28
CA LYS A 383 0.05 -21.10 34.50
C LYS A 383 0.98 -22.29 34.25
N LYS A 384 0.86 -22.98 33.12
CA LYS A 384 1.82 -24.01 32.68
C LYS A 384 3.03 -23.40 31.96
N LEU A 385 2.90 -22.16 31.47
CA LEU A 385 3.92 -21.47 30.68
C LEU A 385 4.86 -20.61 31.53
N VAL A 386 4.36 -19.98 32.59
CA VAL A 386 5.13 -19.09 33.48
C VAL A 386 4.83 -19.37 34.96
N PRO A 387 5.79 -19.16 35.89
CA PRO A 387 5.60 -19.48 37.30
C PRO A 387 4.61 -18.56 38.04
N ARG A 388 4.25 -17.39 37.49
CA ARG A 388 3.33 -16.43 38.12
C ARG A 388 2.30 -15.89 37.14
N VAL A 389 1.02 -16.13 37.43
CA VAL A 389 -0.09 -15.56 36.66
C VAL A 389 -1.03 -14.85 37.63
N LYS A 390 -1.26 -13.55 37.41
CA LYS A 390 -2.18 -12.72 38.20
C LYS A 390 -3.27 -12.16 37.30
N ARG A 391 -4.53 -12.42 37.65
CA ARG A 391 -5.68 -11.75 37.03
C ARG A 391 -5.97 -10.43 37.73
N ILE A 392 -6.33 -9.41 36.95
CA ILE A 392 -6.76 -8.09 37.40
C ILE A 392 -8.10 -7.79 36.71
N SER A 393 -9.17 -7.77 37.49
CA SER A 393 -10.54 -7.76 36.98
C SER A 393 -11.53 -7.30 38.04
N GLY A 394 -12.69 -6.79 37.61
CA GLY A 394 -13.89 -6.70 38.44
C GLY A 394 -15.12 -7.30 37.73
N GLY A 395 -16.32 -7.00 38.24
CA GLY A 395 -17.58 -7.46 37.63
C GLY A 395 -17.95 -6.73 36.33
N SER A 396 -17.25 -5.64 36.00
CA SER A 396 -17.47 -4.82 34.82
C SER A 396 -16.16 -4.19 34.32
N ARG A 397 -16.13 -3.71 33.07
CA ARG A 397 -14.99 -2.95 32.51
C ARG A 397 -14.58 -1.75 33.36
N VAL A 398 -15.56 -1.10 34.00
CA VAL A 398 -15.34 -0.01 34.96
C VAL A 398 -14.54 -0.50 36.18
N GLU A 399 -14.95 -1.61 36.78
CA GLU A 399 -14.26 -2.18 37.94
C GLU A 399 -12.89 -2.77 37.58
N THR A 400 -12.73 -3.35 36.39
CA THR A 400 -11.42 -3.79 35.90
C THR A 400 -10.47 -2.60 35.75
N ALA A 401 -10.91 -1.48 35.17
CA ALA A 401 -10.11 -0.26 35.10
C ALA A 401 -9.74 0.29 36.50
N VAL A 402 -10.67 0.25 37.47
CA VAL A 402 -10.38 0.58 38.87
C VAL A 402 -9.38 -0.39 39.51
N ALA A 403 -9.47 -1.69 39.23
CA ALA A 403 -8.53 -2.70 39.71
C ALA A 403 -7.13 -2.50 39.10
N ILE A 404 -7.05 -2.17 37.81
CA ILE A 404 -5.79 -1.83 37.14
C ILE A 404 -5.18 -0.56 37.74
N ALA A 405 -5.96 0.50 37.94
CA ALA A 405 -5.48 1.72 38.59
C ALA A 405 -4.96 1.47 40.02
N LYS A 406 -5.63 0.59 40.78
CA LYS A 406 -5.21 0.16 42.12
C LYS A 406 -3.99 -0.77 42.12
N GLU A 407 -3.71 -1.51 41.04
CA GLU A 407 -2.45 -2.26 40.87
C GLU A 407 -1.31 -1.34 40.41
N VAL A 408 -1.60 -0.33 39.59
CA VAL A 408 -0.61 0.67 39.15
C VAL A 408 -0.06 1.45 40.35
N LYS A 409 -0.88 1.76 41.37
CA LYS A 409 -0.46 2.41 42.64
C LYS A 409 0.32 3.72 42.40
N SER A 410 -0.11 4.51 41.42
CA SER A 410 0.54 5.77 41.10
C SER A 410 0.44 6.78 42.25
N SER A 411 1.50 7.57 42.44
CA SER A 411 1.50 8.75 43.31
C SER A 411 0.85 9.97 42.66
N VAL A 412 0.61 9.92 41.34
CA VAL A 412 0.11 11.04 40.51
C VAL A 412 -1.35 11.35 40.86
N ARG A 413 -1.62 12.62 41.17
CA ARG A 413 -2.93 13.12 41.63
C ARG A 413 -3.85 13.56 40.48
N THR A 414 -3.55 13.13 39.26
CA THR A 414 -4.33 13.39 38.05
C THR A 414 -4.71 12.07 37.40
N ALA A 415 -6.01 11.88 37.14
CA ALA A 415 -6.52 10.73 36.39
C ALA A 415 -7.00 11.15 34.99
N VAL A 416 -6.95 10.21 34.06
CA VAL A 416 -7.59 10.31 32.75
C VAL A 416 -8.96 9.67 32.85
N VAL A 417 -10.00 10.37 32.38
CA VAL A 417 -11.39 9.90 32.37
C VAL A 417 -11.89 9.89 30.93
N VAL A 418 -12.44 8.75 30.51
CA VAL A 418 -12.87 8.45 29.13
C VAL A 418 -14.21 7.75 29.15
N ASP A 419 -14.99 7.81 28.08
CA ASP A 419 -16.12 6.88 27.94
C ASP A 419 -15.57 5.45 27.90
N GLY A 420 -16.19 4.55 28.66
CA GLY A 420 -15.90 3.13 28.63
C GLY A 420 -16.63 2.38 27.52
N TYR A 421 -17.46 3.06 26.72
CA TYR A 421 -18.38 2.44 25.76
C TYR A 421 -18.19 2.95 24.31
N ASP A 422 -17.54 4.10 24.10
CA ASP A 422 -16.93 4.47 22.80
C ASP A 422 -15.41 4.63 22.93
N PHE A 423 -14.66 3.99 22.02
CA PHE A 423 -13.19 3.83 22.12
C PHE A 423 -12.29 4.93 21.51
N PRO A 424 -12.65 5.65 20.42
CA PRO A 424 -11.67 6.38 19.62
C PRO A 424 -10.97 7.53 20.34
N ASP A 425 -11.73 8.37 21.07
CA ASP A 425 -11.15 9.44 21.88
C ASP A 425 -10.24 8.85 22.98
N ALA A 426 -10.62 7.69 23.53
CA ALA A 426 -9.91 7.01 24.62
C ALA A 426 -8.57 6.39 24.18
N LEU A 427 -8.48 5.83 22.96
CA LEU A 427 -7.21 5.33 22.41
C LEU A 427 -6.13 6.41 22.40
N SER A 428 -6.50 7.62 21.97
CA SER A 428 -5.55 8.71 21.71
C SER A 428 -4.73 9.15 22.92
N VAL A 429 -5.26 8.96 24.14
CA VAL A 429 -4.62 9.35 25.40
C VAL A 429 -3.85 8.22 26.07
N ALA A 430 -4.04 6.97 25.64
CA ALA A 430 -3.59 5.79 26.41
C ALA A 430 -2.07 5.76 26.63
N SER A 431 -1.28 6.08 25.60
CA SER A 431 0.18 6.14 25.68
C SER A 431 0.69 7.27 26.57
N TYR A 432 0.04 8.45 26.50
CA TYR A 432 0.38 9.62 27.30
C TYR A 432 0.02 9.45 28.78
N ALA A 433 -1.16 8.89 29.06
CA ALA A 433 -1.59 8.54 30.41
C ALA A 433 -0.57 7.61 31.08
N ALA A 434 -0.16 6.56 30.36
CA ALA A 434 0.83 5.60 30.81
C ALA A 434 2.21 6.24 31.05
N GLN A 435 2.71 7.11 30.15
CA GLN A 435 3.96 7.86 30.35
C GLN A 435 3.94 8.75 31.59
N ARG A 436 2.82 9.45 31.82
CA ARG A 436 2.67 10.36 32.96
C ARG A 436 2.22 9.64 34.23
N GLY A 437 2.10 8.31 34.22
CA GLY A 437 1.62 7.51 35.36
C GLY A 437 0.18 7.84 35.80
N MET A 438 -0.63 8.42 34.91
CA MET A 438 -2.02 8.77 35.19
C MET A 438 -2.90 7.52 35.02
N PRO A 439 -3.68 7.10 36.04
CA PRO A 439 -4.63 6.01 35.86
C PRO A 439 -5.73 6.42 34.88
N ILE A 440 -6.10 5.51 33.97
CA ILE A 440 -7.27 5.63 33.10
C ILE A 440 -8.47 5.04 33.83
N LEU A 441 -9.54 5.81 33.97
CA LEU A 441 -10.80 5.40 34.60
C LEU A 441 -11.96 5.61 33.62
N LEU A 442 -12.91 4.68 33.61
CA LEU A 442 -14.02 4.69 32.66
C LEU A 442 -15.26 5.39 33.24
N THR A 443 -16.00 6.07 32.39
CA THR A 443 -17.33 6.62 32.67
C THR A 443 -18.33 6.18 31.59
N GLN A 444 -19.58 6.63 31.68
CA GLN A 444 -20.54 6.65 30.56
C GLN A 444 -20.88 8.11 30.23
N ASN A 445 -21.34 8.41 29.01
CA ASN A 445 -21.81 9.75 28.62
C ASN A 445 -22.60 10.49 29.71
N ASN A 446 -23.63 9.82 30.26
CA ASN A 446 -24.65 10.42 31.12
C ASN A 446 -24.57 10.00 32.59
N LYS A 447 -23.60 9.16 32.96
CA LYS A 447 -23.47 8.60 34.29
C LYS A 447 -22.01 8.40 34.67
N LEU A 448 -21.59 9.04 35.76
CA LEU A 448 -20.35 8.69 36.46
C LEU A 448 -20.61 7.44 37.32
N PRO A 449 -19.97 6.29 37.06
CA PRO A 449 -20.17 5.09 37.87
C PRO A 449 -19.75 5.31 39.32
N GLY A 450 -20.46 4.69 40.27
CA GLY A 450 -20.12 4.79 41.70
C GLY A 450 -18.72 4.26 42.00
N GLN A 451 -18.30 3.21 41.31
CA GLN A 451 -16.97 2.63 41.36
C GLN A 451 -15.88 3.61 40.91
N THR A 452 -16.11 4.35 39.81
CA THR A 452 -15.21 5.41 39.33
C THR A 452 -15.16 6.59 40.31
N LYS A 453 -16.33 7.02 40.81
CA LYS A 453 -16.46 8.10 41.80
C LYS A 453 -15.75 7.77 43.12
N GLN A 454 -15.73 6.50 43.51
CA GLN A 454 -14.98 6.02 44.67
C GLN A 454 -13.49 5.86 44.37
N ALA A 455 -13.10 5.33 43.20
CA ALA A 455 -11.70 5.20 42.81
C ALA A 455 -10.96 6.56 42.75
N LEU A 456 -11.63 7.62 42.28
CA LEU A 456 -11.12 8.99 42.34
C LEU A 456 -10.79 9.44 43.77
N LYS A 457 -11.60 9.03 44.77
CA LYS A 457 -11.32 9.28 46.20
C LYS A 457 -10.20 8.40 46.74
N ASP A 458 -10.27 7.08 46.50
CA ASP A 458 -9.30 6.08 47.00
C ASP A 458 -7.86 6.41 46.55
N LEU A 459 -7.71 6.79 45.28
CA LEU A 459 -6.45 7.19 44.65
C LEU A 459 -6.06 8.65 44.97
N ARG A 460 -6.91 9.38 45.71
CA ARG A 460 -6.79 10.79 46.09
C ARG A 460 -6.55 11.71 44.89
N ILE A 461 -7.31 11.52 43.82
CA ILE A 461 -7.22 12.31 42.59
C ILE A 461 -7.79 13.72 42.84
N THR A 462 -7.02 14.75 42.46
CA THR A 462 -7.38 16.16 42.66
C THR A 462 -7.63 16.91 41.36
N ASN A 463 -7.15 16.40 40.22
CA ASN A 463 -7.42 16.92 38.87
C ASN A 463 -7.80 15.78 37.93
N THR A 464 -8.51 16.08 36.84
CA THR A 464 -8.89 15.06 35.84
C THR A 464 -8.78 15.61 34.43
N LEU A 465 -8.38 14.73 33.49
CA LEU A 465 -8.43 14.99 32.06
C LEU A 465 -9.59 14.19 31.49
N ALA A 466 -10.68 14.87 31.14
CA ALA A 466 -11.84 14.27 30.49
C ALA A 466 -11.61 14.31 28.98
N ILE A 467 -11.34 13.16 28.37
CA ILE A 467 -11.04 13.08 26.94
C ILE A 467 -12.33 12.75 26.19
N GLY A 468 -12.61 13.54 25.16
CA GLY A 468 -13.80 13.45 24.33
C GLY A 468 -14.86 14.52 24.60
N GLY A 469 -15.72 14.71 23.60
CA GLY A 469 -16.73 15.77 23.57
C GLY A 469 -17.93 15.51 24.50
N ASN A 470 -18.94 16.38 24.43
CA ASN A 470 -20.20 16.21 25.17
C ASN A 470 -20.98 14.93 24.79
N LEU A 471 -20.64 14.30 23.65
CA LEU A 471 -21.16 13.00 23.21
C LEU A 471 -20.45 11.79 23.86
N ALA A 472 -19.21 11.94 24.36
CA ALA A 472 -18.50 10.90 25.10
C ALA A 472 -18.60 11.09 26.63
N ILE A 473 -18.53 12.34 27.10
CA ILE A 473 -18.65 12.69 28.52
C ILE A 473 -19.49 13.96 28.59
N ASN A 474 -20.78 13.85 28.95
CA ASN A 474 -21.64 15.03 28.97
C ASN A 474 -21.35 15.94 30.17
N ASP A 475 -21.82 17.18 30.11
CA ASP A 475 -21.49 18.18 31.13
C ASP A 475 -21.98 17.85 32.55
N ASN A 476 -23.01 17.00 32.71
CA ASN A 476 -23.47 16.54 34.04
C ASN A 476 -22.54 15.47 34.63
N VAL A 477 -21.80 14.73 33.80
CA VAL A 477 -20.73 13.83 34.23
C VAL A 477 -19.45 14.62 34.46
N PHE A 478 -19.08 15.51 33.54
CA PHE A 478 -17.90 16.36 33.61
C PHE A 478 -17.85 17.17 34.92
N LYS A 479 -18.95 17.84 35.29
CA LYS A 479 -19.07 18.64 36.53
C LYS A 479 -18.95 17.84 37.83
N GLN A 480 -18.98 16.50 37.79
CA GLN A 480 -18.79 15.64 38.98
C GLN A 480 -17.32 15.23 39.20
N LEU A 481 -16.41 15.54 38.27
CA LEU A 481 -15.02 15.14 38.33
C LEU A 481 -14.15 16.16 39.11
N PRO A 482 -13.09 15.74 39.82
CA PRO A 482 -12.15 16.66 40.47
C PRO A 482 -11.40 17.52 39.44
N LYS A 483 -11.53 18.86 39.54
CA LYS A 483 -10.88 19.89 38.69
C LYS A 483 -10.67 19.44 37.24
N PRO A 484 -11.76 19.32 36.44
CA PRO A 484 -11.70 18.68 35.15
C PRO A 484 -11.26 19.62 34.04
N VAL A 485 -10.39 19.12 33.17
CA VAL A 485 -10.00 19.75 31.89
C VAL A 485 -10.54 18.87 30.77
N ARG A 486 -11.30 19.42 29.83
CA ARG A 486 -11.80 18.69 28.65
C ARG A 486 -10.76 18.78 27.53
N ILE A 487 -10.47 17.66 26.86
CA ILE A 487 -9.66 17.62 25.64
C ILE A 487 -10.48 16.88 24.57
N SER A 488 -10.92 17.59 23.53
CA SER A 488 -11.86 17.06 22.53
C SER A 488 -11.81 17.80 21.20
N GLY A 489 -11.85 17.05 20.09
CA GLY A 489 -12.11 17.57 18.75
C GLY A 489 -13.56 17.39 18.30
N GLN A 490 -13.86 17.76 17.05
CA GLN A 490 -15.12 17.44 16.37
C GLN A 490 -15.21 15.97 15.96
N ASN A 491 -14.07 15.27 15.93
CA ASN A 491 -13.96 13.84 15.63
C ASN A 491 -12.69 13.25 16.27
N ARG A 492 -12.61 11.91 16.29
CA ARG A 492 -11.51 11.12 16.85
C ARG A 492 -10.10 11.55 16.43
N TYR A 493 -9.92 11.99 15.18
CA TYR A 493 -8.62 12.41 14.66
C TYR A 493 -8.19 13.77 15.21
N GLU A 494 -9.14 14.69 15.33
CA GLU A 494 -8.91 16.00 15.94
C GLU A 494 -8.77 15.90 17.47
N THR A 495 -9.50 15.00 18.15
CA THR A 495 -9.23 14.69 19.57
C THR A 495 -7.81 14.19 19.74
N ALA A 496 -7.35 13.24 18.90
CA ALA A 496 -5.99 12.71 18.99
C ALA A 496 -4.92 13.78 18.76
N VAL A 497 -5.12 14.70 17.82
CA VAL A 497 -4.26 15.87 17.63
C VAL A 497 -4.23 16.75 18.87
N LYS A 498 -5.39 17.11 19.45
CA LYS A 498 -5.47 17.95 20.65
C LYS A 498 -4.85 17.30 21.89
N VAL A 499 -4.94 15.97 22.01
CA VAL A 499 -4.23 15.20 23.04
C VAL A 499 -2.71 15.26 22.81
N ALA A 500 -2.24 15.10 21.57
CA ALA A 500 -0.84 15.20 21.23
C ALA A 500 -0.27 16.62 21.47
N GLU A 501 -1.02 17.66 21.14
CA GLU A 501 -0.71 19.06 21.46
C GLU A 501 -0.62 19.29 22.98
N TYR A 502 -1.60 18.82 23.76
CA TYR A 502 -1.66 19.01 25.20
C TYR A 502 -0.49 18.33 25.94
N PHE A 503 -0.13 17.11 25.55
CA PHE A 503 0.95 16.38 26.22
C PHE A 503 2.35 16.72 25.70
N ASN A 504 2.45 17.25 24.46
CA ASN A 504 3.66 17.67 23.76
C ASN A 504 4.84 16.67 23.95
N ALA A 505 4.82 15.58 23.18
CA ALA A 505 5.78 14.49 23.28
C ALA A 505 7.24 14.99 23.15
N LYS A 506 8.14 14.46 23.99
CA LYS A 506 9.57 14.79 23.93
C LYS A 506 10.23 14.24 22.66
N ASN A 507 9.80 13.05 22.26
CA ASN A 507 10.21 12.41 21.02
C ASN A 507 9.24 12.83 19.90
N LYS A 508 9.77 13.17 18.72
CA LYS A 508 8.97 13.53 17.52
C LYS A 508 8.71 12.35 16.57
N HIS A 509 9.22 11.16 16.86
CA HIS A 509 8.78 9.93 16.20
C HIS A 509 7.35 9.58 16.66
N TYR A 510 6.40 9.40 15.74
CA TYR A 510 5.01 9.06 16.09
C TYR A 510 4.57 7.71 15.50
N TYR A 511 3.92 6.89 16.31
CA TYR A 511 3.25 5.68 15.81
C TYR A 511 1.93 6.06 15.14
N ILE A 512 1.72 5.62 13.91
CA ILE A 512 0.52 5.90 13.11
C ILE A 512 -0.38 4.67 13.10
N THR A 513 -1.58 4.82 13.64
CA THR A 513 -2.53 3.70 13.81
C THR A 513 -3.87 4.03 13.17
N THR A 514 -4.65 3.02 12.83
CA THR A 514 -6.04 3.22 12.39
C THR A 514 -6.86 3.85 13.52
N GLY A 515 -7.69 4.84 13.19
CA GLY A 515 -8.76 5.32 14.06
C GLY A 515 -10.07 4.54 13.89
N LEU A 516 -10.14 3.56 12.99
CA LEU A 516 -11.35 2.80 12.67
C LEU A 516 -11.50 1.52 13.51
N GLU A 517 -10.40 0.93 13.95
CA GLU A 517 -10.33 -0.19 14.90
C GLU A 517 -9.43 0.15 16.10
N PHE A 518 -9.36 -0.75 17.08
CA PHE A 518 -8.64 -0.58 18.35
C PHE A 518 -7.42 -1.48 18.63
N PRO A 519 -7.31 -2.75 18.18
CA PRO A 519 -6.31 -3.68 18.73
C PRO A 519 -4.86 -3.21 18.54
N ASP A 520 -4.51 -2.84 17.32
CA ASP A 520 -3.15 -2.41 16.94
C ASP A 520 -2.78 -1.09 17.64
N ALA A 521 -3.75 -0.20 17.85
CA ALA A 521 -3.60 1.06 18.58
C ALA A 521 -3.35 0.84 20.09
N LEU A 522 -3.93 -0.21 20.70
CA LEU A 522 -3.74 -0.52 22.12
C LEU A 522 -2.35 -1.08 22.40
N SER A 523 -1.92 -2.09 21.63
CA SER A 523 -0.58 -2.66 21.79
C SER A 523 0.51 -1.62 21.46
N SER A 524 0.33 -0.81 20.42
CA SER A 524 1.29 0.27 20.10
C SER A 524 1.25 1.41 21.10
N ALA A 525 0.12 1.70 21.76
CA ALA A 525 0.11 2.68 22.85
C ALA A 525 1.03 2.28 24.02
N ALA A 526 1.23 0.98 24.28
CA ALA A 526 2.20 0.51 25.27
C ALA A 526 3.66 0.74 24.81
N LEU A 527 3.93 0.57 23.51
CA LEU A 527 5.25 0.84 22.91
C LEU A 527 5.56 2.34 22.83
N ALA A 528 4.64 3.16 22.30
CA ALA A 528 4.70 4.61 22.34
C ALA A 528 4.91 5.13 23.78
N ALA A 529 4.24 4.51 24.75
CA ALA A 529 4.45 4.82 26.17
C ALA A 529 5.85 4.43 26.67
N LYS A 530 6.40 3.27 26.25
CA LYS A 530 7.79 2.89 26.53
C LYS A 530 8.74 3.98 26.04
N GLU A 531 8.56 4.48 24.82
CA GLU A 531 9.52 5.34 24.09
C GLU A 531 9.31 6.86 24.26
N GLY A 532 8.34 7.27 25.07
CA GLY A 532 8.14 8.68 25.40
C GLY A 532 7.45 9.49 24.30
N THR A 533 6.59 8.82 23.52
CA THR A 533 5.87 9.41 22.38
C THR A 533 4.38 9.06 22.32
N GLY A 534 3.66 9.65 21.36
CA GLY A 534 2.24 9.45 21.13
C GLY A 534 1.91 8.40 20.06
N ILE A 535 0.60 8.19 19.90
CA ILE A 535 0.02 7.64 18.68
C ILE A 535 -0.74 8.75 17.95
N LEU A 536 -0.80 8.72 16.62
CA LEU A 536 -1.72 9.51 15.82
C LEU A 536 -2.67 8.57 15.08
N LEU A 537 -3.94 8.97 15.00
CA LEU A 537 -5.01 8.19 14.37
C LEU A 537 -5.22 8.64 12.91
N VAL A 538 -5.29 7.69 11.98
CA VAL A 538 -5.60 7.93 10.55
C VAL A 538 -6.78 7.09 10.08
N GLY A 539 -7.38 7.47 8.95
CA GLY A 539 -8.32 6.63 8.22
C GLY A 539 -7.61 5.88 7.08
N THR A 540 -8.34 5.64 5.99
CA THR A 540 -7.75 5.20 4.70
C THR A 540 -6.98 6.32 3.97
N SER A 541 -6.94 7.52 4.56
CA SER A 541 -6.13 8.69 4.20
C SER A 541 -5.71 9.44 5.48
N ILE A 542 -4.72 10.34 5.39
CA ILE A 542 -4.35 11.23 6.50
C ILE A 542 -5.47 12.29 6.69
N PRO A 543 -6.11 12.38 7.87
CA PRO A 543 -7.14 13.39 8.13
C PRO A 543 -6.52 14.80 8.21
N LYS A 544 -7.21 15.84 7.70
CA LYS A 544 -6.65 17.20 7.65
C LYS A 544 -6.14 17.77 8.99
N PRO A 545 -6.76 17.50 10.16
CA PRO A 545 -6.16 17.90 11.45
C PRO A 545 -4.78 17.29 11.71
N VAL A 546 -4.58 16.02 11.31
CA VAL A 546 -3.34 15.26 11.52
C VAL A 546 -2.25 15.77 10.58
N ASP A 547 -2.57 15.95 9.29
CA ASP A 547 -1.70 16.60 8.31
C ASP A 547 -1.24 18.00 8.77
N THR A 548 -2.18 18.81 9.28
CA THR A 548 -1.89 20.16 9.79
C THR A 548 -1.00 20.12 11.03
N PHE A 549 -1.26 19.18 11.96
CA PHE A 549 -0.44 18.97 13.15
C PHE A 549 0.99 18.55 12.79
N ILE A 550 1.14 17.58 11.88
CA ILE A 550 2.43 17.07 11.39
C ILE A 550 3.23 18.19 10.74
N THR A 551 2.64 18.88 9.76
CA THR A 551 3.28 19.95 8.99
C THR A 551 3.74 21.10 9.89
N ARG A 552 2.84 21.64 10.72
CA ARG A 552 3.13 22.78 11.60
C ARG A 552 4.21 22.46 12.63
N ASN A 553 4.24 21.24 13.16
CA ASN A 553 5.23 20.83 14.15
C ASN A 553 6.55 20.33 13.54
N ARG A 554 6.67 20.21 12.20
CA ARG A 554 7.80 19.57 11.50
C ARG A 554 8.10 18.20 12.09
N ILE A 555 7.11 17.31 11.95
CA ILE A 555 7.21 15.89 12.31
C ILE A 555 7.46 15.12 11.01
N ASN A 556 8.54 14.36 10.95
CA ASN A 556 9.00 13.63 9.77
C ASN A 556 9.54 12.22 10.10
N ASN A 557 9.22 11.71 11.29
CA ASN A 557 9.60 10.37 11.73
C ASN A 557 8.35 9.65 12.21
N PHE A 558 8.07 8.49 11.62
CA PHE A 558 6.82 7.76 11.80
C PHE A 558 7.06 6.25 11.84
N THR A 559 6.14 5.52 12.44
CA THR A 559 6.04 4.07 12.24
C THR A 559 4.58 3.67 12.17
N ILE A 560 4.17 3.08 11.06
CA ILE A 560 2.79 2.63 10.85
C ILE A 560 2.58 1.34 11.64
N VAL A 561 1.45 1.22 12.32
CA VAL A 561 1.08 0.00 13.04
C VAL A 561 -0.28 -0.49 12.54
N GLY A 562 -0.25 -1.68 11.94
CA GLY A 562 -1.41 -2.33 11.33
C GLY A 562 -1.24 -2.62 9.83
N GLY A 563 -2.04 -3.57 9.34
CA GLY A 563 -1.95 -4.09 7.97
C GLY A 563 -2.36 -3.09 6.89
N THR A 564 -1.94 -3.35 5.65
CA THR A 564 -2.23 -2.54 4.46
C THR A 564 -3.73 -2.46 4.14
N THR A 565 -4.54 -3.44 4.57
CA THR A 565 -6.00 -3.42 4.43
C THR A 565 -6.67 -2.31 5.24
N ILE A 566 -6.10 -1.91 6.38
CA ILE A 566 -6.68 -0.89 7.28
C ILE A 566 -5.93 0.45 7.20
N ILE A 567 -4.63 0.41 6.91
CA ILE A 567 -3.79 1.60 6.64
C ILE A 567 -3.10 1.42 5.27
N PRO A 568 -3.75 1.82 4.16
CA PRO A 568 -3.29 1.53 2.80
C PRO A 568 -1.95 2.18 2.41
N PRO A 569 -1.25 1.69 1.37
CA PRO A 569 0.02 2.24 0.90
C PRO A 569 -0.02 3.76 0.64
N LYS A 570 -1.12 4.31 0.13
CA LYS A 570 -1.28 5.76 -0.05
C LYS A 570 -1.19 6.60 1.25
N VAL A 571 -1.39 6.00 2.42
CA VAL A 571 -1.12 6.66 3.71
C VAL A 571 0.38 6.65 4.02
N GLN A 572 1.06 5.54 3.74
CA GLN A 572 2.51 5.38 3.89
C GLN A 572 3.26 6.38 2.99
N GLN A 573 2.86 6.46 1.71
CA GLN A 573 3.38 7.42 0.74
C GLN A 573 3.00 8.89 1.04
N ALA A 574 1.91 9.14 1.77
CA ALA A 574 1.59 10.50 2.22
C ALA A 574 2.44 10.92 3.42
N LEU A 575 2.80 9.99 4.30
CA LEU A 575 3.66 10.23 5.47
C LEU A 575 5.13 10.49 5.07
N SER A 576 5.66 9.84 4.03
CA SER A 576 7.05 10.05 3.58
C SER A 576 7.29 11.34 2.78
N ARG A 577 6.31 12.26 2.73
CA ARG A 577 6.45 13.59 2.08
C ARG A 577 6.79 14.72 3.07
N TYR A 578 6.80 14.45 4.38
CA TYR A 578 7.04 15.42 5.46
C TYR A 578 8.52 15.51 5.85
#